data_AF-A0A7C6SSN6-F1
#
_entry.id   AF-A0A7C6SSN6-F1
#
_cell.length_a   1.000
_cell.length_b   1.000
_cell.length_c   1.000
_cell.angle_alpha   90.00
_cell.angle_beta   90.00
_cell.angle_gamma   90.00
#
_symmetry.space_group_name_H-M   'P 1'
#
loop_
_entity.id
_entity.type
_entity.pdbx_description
1 polymer ?
#
loop_
_entity_poly.entity_id
_entity_poly.type
_entity_poly.pdbx_seq_one_letter_code
_entity_poly.pdbx_strand_id
1 'polypeptide(L)'
;MITSRQKKGIILGIIWSFMAWLPFYTDFMSNIRKLIGIPAALGLNLELALKHGDAFVYSIVLGAGMGFFLASLMDFLFSNVKIIGILPSRKKKLFRRRL
;
A
#
# COMPACT_ATOMS: atom_id res chain seq x y z
N MET A 1 -15.90 -7.94 -0.86
CA MET A 1 -15.17 -8.03 0.42
C MET A 1 -13.76 -7.51 0.21
N ILE A 2 -13.30 -6.57 1.02
CA ILE A 2 -11.91 -6.08 0.98
C ILE A 2 -11.00 -7.17 1.55
N THR A 3 -9.92 -7.50 0.86
CA THR A 3 -8.97 -8.53 1.32
C THR A 3 -8.12 -8.01 2.48
N SER A 4 -7.63 -8.91 3.34
CA SER A 4 -6.71 -8.53 4.43
C SER A 4 -5.44 -7.87 3.92
N ARG A 5 -5.04 -8.11 2.66
CA ARG A 5 -3.89 -7.49 2.01
C ARG A 5 -4.18 -6.05 1.57
N GLN A 6 -5.35 -5.80 0.98
CA GLN A 6 -5.81 -4.44 0.68
C GLN A 6 -5.90 -3.58 1.95
N LYS A 7 -6.44 -4.14 3.04
CA LYS A 7 -6.48 -3.45 4.35
C LYS A 7 -5.07 -3.09 4.86
N LYS A 8 -4.12 -4.02 4.75
CA LYS A 8 -2.71 -3.76 5.10
C LYS A 8 -2.07 -2.73 4.17
N GLY A 9 -2.37 -2.77 2.88
CA GLY A 9 -1.90 -1.79 1.89
C GLY A 9 -2.36 -0.37 2.20
N ILE A 10 -3.62 -0.20 2.59
CA ILE A 10 -4.15 1.09 3.04
C ILE A 10 -3.40 1.57 4.29
N ILE A 11 -3.24 0.71 5.30
CA ILE A 11 -2.55 1.07 6.55
C ILE A 11 -1.09 1.48 6.26
N LEU A 12 -0.38 0.71 5.44
CA LEU A 12 0.99 1.02 5.02
C LEU A 12 1.05 2.32 4.22
N GLY A 13 0.08 2.56 3.33
CA GLY A 13 -0.05 3.80 2.57
C GLY A 13 -0.24 5.02 3.47
N ILE A 14 -1.07 4.90 4.51
CA ILE A 14 -1.27 5.96 5.51
C ILE A 14 0.02 6.21 6.29
N ILE A 15 0.66 5.17 6.83
CA ILE A 15 1.94 5.29 7.56
C ILE A 15 3.01 5.93 6.66
N TRP A 16 3.06 5.53 5.39
CA TRP A 16 3.98 6.11 4.42
C TRP A 16 3.70 7.60 4.18
N SER A 17 2.43 8.02 4.11
CA SER A 17 2.08 9.45 4.04
C SER A 17 2.55 10.23 5.26
N PHE A 18 2.41 9.69 6.48
CA PHE A 18 2.98 10.34 7.68
C PHE A 18 4.50 10.45 7.58
N MET A 19 5.16 9.38 7.15
CA MET A 19 6.62 9.38 6.97
C MET A 19 7.07 10.33 5.85
N ALA A 20 6.23 10.62 4.85
CA ALA A 20 6.56 11.52 3.75
C ALA A 20 6.85 12.96 4.20
N TRP A 21 6.32 13.36 5.35
CA TRP A 21 6.55 14.68 5.93
C TRP A 21 7.86 14.78 6.71
N LEU A 22 8.43 13.67 7.20
CA LEU A 22 9.75 13.68 7.86
C LEU A 22 10.86 14.32 6.99
N PRO A 23 11.09 13.89 5.73
CA PRO A 23 12.10 14.50 4.87
C PRO A 23 11.68 15.88 4.35
N PHE A 24 10.42 16.30 4.55
CA PHE A 24 10.00 17.66 4.26
C PHE A 24 10.49 18.63 5.35
N TYR A 25 10.49 18.18 6.61
CA TYR A 25 10.97 18.97 7.76
C TYR A 25 12.44 18.77 8.09
N THR A 26 13.10 17.75 7.51
CA THR A 26 14.51 17.43 7.81
C THR A 26 15.33 17.32 6.53
N ASP A 27 16.41 18.11 6.44
CA ASP A 27 17.38 18.05 5.35
C ASP A 27 18.25 16.77 5.35
N PHE A 28 18.11 15.93 6.39
CA PHE A 28 18.91 14.72 6.60
C PHE A 28 18.67 13.59 5.57
N MET A 29 17.63 13.68 4.73
CA MET A 29 17.24 12.60 3.83
C MET A 29 17.21 12.99 2.34
N SER A 30 18.15 13.82 1.86
CA SER A 30 18.14 14.31 0.46
C SER A 30 18.02 13.20 -0.60
N ASN A 31 18.68 12.04 -0.40
CA ASN A 31 18.64 10.91 -1.32
C ASN A 31 17.32 10.11 -1.24
N ILE A 32 16.74 9.99 -0.05
CA ILE A 32 15.56 9.15 0.20
C ILE A 32 14.25 9.95 0.03
N ARG A 33 14.33 11.29 0.08
CA ARG A 33 13.23 12.23 -0.12
C ARG A 33 12.47 11.97 -1.43
N LYS A 34 13.16 11.57 -2.50
CA LYS A 34 12.54 11.27 -3.80
C LYS A 34 11.56 10.09 -3.73
N LEU A 35 11.78 9.14 -2.83
CA LEU A 35 10.90 7.98 -2.66
C LEU A 35 9.91 8.19 -1.52
N ILE A 36 10.39 8.63 -0.34
CA ILE A 36 9.55 8.76 0.85
C ILE A 36 8.64 9.99 0.76
N GLY A 37 9.10 11.09 0.15
CA GLY A 37 8.37 12.36 0.09
C GLY A 37 7.30 12.46 -1.01
N ILE A 38 7.08 11.40 -1.79
CA ILE A 38 6.11 11.42 -2.91
C ILE A 38 4.69 11.78 -2.43
N PRO A 39 4.14 11.15 -1.37
CA PRO A 39 2.79 11.50 -0.89
C PRO A 39 2.67 12.97 -0.46
N ALA A 40 3.68 13.52 0.22
CA ALA A 40 3.68 14.90 0.69
C ALA A 40 3.79 15.90 -0.46
N ALA A 41 4.68 15.64 -1.44
CA ALA A 41 4.81 16.47 -2.63
C ALA A 41 3.52 16.49 -3.47
N LEU A 42 2.87 15.34 -3.62
CA LEU A 42 1.58 15.25 -4.32
C LEU A 42 0.47 15.96 -3.54
N GLY A 43 0.44 15.83 -2.21
CA GLY A 43 -0.51 16.55 -1.36
C GLY A 43 -0.39 18.07 -1.49
N LEU A 44 0.84 18.59 -1.46
CA LEU A 44 1.14 20.00 -1.68
C LEU A 44 0.70 20.48 -3.07
N ASN A 45 1.05 19.72 -4.12
CA ASN A 45 0.66 20.08 -5.49
C ASN A 45 -0.86 20.11 -5.68
N LEU A 46 -1.60 19.23 -4.99
CA LEU A 46 -3.07 19.23 -5.01
C LEU A 46 -3.66 20.44 -4.29
N GLU A 47 -3.11 20.81 -3.13
CA GLU A 47 -3.53 22.04 -2.44
C GLU A 47 -3.29 23.27 -3.33
N LEU A 48 -2.12 23.36 -3.98
CA LEU A 48 -1.79 24.42 -4.92
C LEU A 48 -2.72 24.45 -6.14
N ALA A 49 -3.07 23.29 -6.69
CA ALA A 49 -3.96 23.18 -7.85
C ALA A 49 -5.42 23.53 -7.49
N LEU A 50 -5.90 23.10 -6.33
CA LEU A 50 -7.27 23.32 -5.86
C LEU A 50 -7.45 24.67 -5.16
N LYS A 51 -6.35 25.32 -4.75
CA LYS A 51 -6.30 26.56 -3.95
C LYS A 51 -7.13 26.49 -2.66
N HIS A 52 -7.38 25.28 -2.18
CA HIS A 52 -8.22 24.99 -1.02
C HIS A 52 -7.84 23.64 -0.43
N GLY A 53 -8.08 23.47 0.87
CA GLY A 53 -7.81 22.24 1.62
C GLY A 53 -6.46 22.24 2.33
N ASP A 54 -6.07 21.06 2.80
CA ASP A 54 -4.84 20.82 3.57
C ASP A 54 -4.01 19.74 2.86
N ALA A 55 -2.80 20.11 2.42
CA ALA A 55 -1.84 19.21 1.79
C ALA A 55 -1.59 17.95 2.62
N PHE A 56 -1.63 18.03 3.95
CA PHE A 56 -1.46 16.89 4.83
C PHE A 56 -2.58 15.87 4.63
N VAL A 57 -3.83 16.33 4.64
CA VAL A 57 -5.01 15.48 4.42
C VAL A 57 -4.98 14.88 3.02
N TYR A 58 -4.67 15.67 1.99
CA TYR A 58 -4.53 15.18 0.62
C TYR A 58 -3.44 14.11 0.49
N SER A 59 -2.30 14.30 1.17
CA SER A 59 -1.22 13.31 1.18
C SER A 59 -1.64 11.97 1.77
N ILE A 60 -2.47 11.98 2.83
CA ILE A 60 -3.01 10.75 3.45
C ILE A 60 -3.96 10.03 2.50
N VAL A 61 -4.90 10.78 1.89
CA VAL A 61 -5.87 10.20 0.94
C VAL A 61 -5.14 9.58 -0.25
N LEU A 62 -4.16 10.29 -0.81
CA LEU A 62 -3.35 9.78 -1.90
C LEU A 62 -2.51 8.56 -1.51
N GLY A 63 -1.84 8.58 -0.36
CA GLY A 63 -1.05 7.45 0.10
C GLY A 63 -1.90 6.21 0.39
N ALA A 64 -3.06 6.40 1.03
CA ALA A 64 -4.03 5.33 1.23
C ALA A 64 -4.54 4.76 -0.11
N GLY A 65 -4.84 5.63 -1.08
CA GLY A 65 -5.26 5.25 -2.43
C GLY A 65 -4.18 4.49 -3.19
N MET A 66 -2.93 4.97 -3.17
CA MET A 66 -1.78 4.29 -3.77
C MET A 66 -1.51 2.93 -3.11
N GLY A 67 -1.55 2.87 -1.77
CA GLY A 67 -1.38 1.64 -1.02
C GLY A 67 -2.47 0.60 -1.31
N PHE A 68 -3.72 1.04 -1.45
CA PHE A 68 -4.83 0.20 -1.88
C PHE A 68 -4.66 -0.29 -3.33
N PHE A 69 -4.27 0.61 -4.24
CA PHE A 69 -4.08 0.30 -5.65
C PHE A 69 -2.95 -0.73 -5.84
N LEU A 70 -1.80 -0.51 -5.20
CA LEU A 70 -0.67 -1.44 -5.22
C LEU A 70 -1.05 -2.80 -4.63
N ALA A 71 -1.73 -2.83 -3.48
CA ALA A 71 -2.18 -4.08 -2.88
C ALA A 71 -3.19 -4.82 -3.77
N SER A 72 -4.08 -4.09 -4.44
CA SER A 72 -5.04 -4.67 -5.39
C SER A 72 -4.36 -5.19 -6.65
N LEU A 73 -3.36 -4.47 -7.16
CA LEU A 73 -2.55 -4.91 -8.30
C LEU A 73 -1.76 -6.17 -7.95
N MET A 74 -1.16 -6.23 -6.76
CA MET A 74 -0.50 -7.43 -6.27
C MET A 74 -1.49 -8.59 -6.14
N ASP A 75 -2.66 -8.37 -5.53
CA ASP A 75 -3.68 -9.41 -5.42
C ASP A 75 -4.16 -9.88 -6.80
N PHE A 76 -4.32 -8.98 -7.77
CA PHE A 76 -4.64 -9.32 -9.16
C PHE A 76 -3.55 -10.16 -9.83
N LEU A 77 -2.28 -9.78 -9.66
CA LEU A 77 -1.15 -10.54 -10.19
C LEU A 77 -1.04 -11.92 -9.54
N PHE A 78 -1.13 -12.03 -8.22
CA PHE A 78 -1.05 -13.32 -7.53
C PHE A 78 -2.27 -14.22 -7.74
N SER A 79 -3.44 -13.67 -8.05
CA SER A 79 -4.65 -14.45 -8.33
C SER A 79 -4.76 -14.89 -9.79
N ASN A 80 -4.30 -14.06 -10.75
CA ASN A 80 -4.31 -14.40 -12.17
C ASN A 80 -3.06 -15.15 -12.62
N VAL A 81 -1.91 -14.92 -11.98
CA VAL A 81 -0.74 -15.79 -12.13
C VAL A 81 -0.98 -17.03 -11.28
N LYS A 82 -1.76 -17.97 -11.84
CA LYS A 82 -1.81 -19.34 -11.36
C LYS A 82 -0.39 -19.89 -11.51
N ILE A 83 0.42 -19.82 -10.45
CA ILE A 83 1.72 -20.51 -10.39
C ILE A 83 1.40 -22.01 -10.38
N ILE A 84 1.16 -22.55 -11.57
CA ILE A 84 1.06 -23.97 -11.86
C ILE A 84 2.47 -24.50 -11.63
N GLY A 85 2.77 -24.96 -10.41
CA GLY A 85 4.03 -25.65 -10.15
C GLY A 85 4.50 -25.81 -8.69
N ILE A 86 4.12 -24.95 -7.74
CA ILE A 86 4.92 -24.86 -6.49
C ILE A 86 4.27 -25.45 -5.21
N LEU A 87 3.01 -25.88 -5.18
CA LEU A 87 2.48 -26.47 -3.94
C LEU A 87 1.48 -27.62 -4.17
N PRO A 88 1.91 -28.90 -4.11
CA PRO A 88 0.97 -29.94 -3.77
C PRO A 88 0.49 -29.67 -2.34
N SER A 89 -0.77 -29.26 -2.22
CA SER A 89 -1.49 -29.13 -0.95
C SER A 89 -1.50 -30.49 -0.22
N ARG A 90 -0.43 -30.79 0.52
CA ARG A 90 -0.32 -31.95 1.40
C ARG A 90 -1.08 -31.69 2.70
N LYS A 91 -2.41 -31.59 2.65
CA LYS A 91 -3.27 -31.84 3.82
C LYS A 91 -4.63 -32.44 3.42
N LYS A 92 -4.62 -33.57 2.71
CA LYS A 92 -5.74 -34.53 2.81
C LYS A 92 -5.43 -35.49 3.96
N LYS A 93 -5.81 -35.10 5.17
CA LYS A 93 -5.83 -36.00 6.34
C LYS A 93 -6.99 -36.97 6.12
N LEU A 94 -6.70 -38.14 5.54
CA LEU A 94 -7.66 -39.24 5.42
C LEU A 94 -8.06 -39.67 6.82
N PHE A 95 -9.28 -39.34 7.23
CA PHE A 95 -9.92 -39.95 8.39
C PHE A 95 -10.16 -41.41 8.07
N ARG A 96 -9.35 -42.28 8.68
CA ARG A 96 -9.48 -43.73 8.66
C ARG A 96 -10.81 -44.07 9.34
N ARG A 97 -11.85 -44.40 8.57
CA ARG A 97 -13.02 -45.12 9.10
C ARG A 97 -12.51 -46.48 9.57
N ARG A 98 -12.52 -46.72 10.89
CA ARG A 98 -12.62 -48.09 11.42
C ARG A 98 -14.10 -48.42 11.44
N LEU A 99 -14.46 -49.38 10.58
CA LEU A 99 -15.53 -50.35 10.87
C LEU A 99 -15.01 -51.31 11.93
#